data_AF-A0A1H6J072-F1
#
_entry.id   AF-A0A1H6J072-F1
#
_cell.length_a   1.000
_cell.length_b   1.000
_cell.length_c   1.000
_cell.angle_alpha   90.00
_cell.angle_beta   90.00
_cell.angle_gamma   90.00
#
_symmetry.space_group_name_H-M   'P 1'
#
loop_
_entity.id
_entity.type
_entity.pdbx_description
1 polymer ?
#
loop_
_entity_poly.entity_id
_entity_poly.type
_entity_poly.pdbx_seq_one_letter_code
_entity_poly.pdbx_strand_id
1 'polypeptide(L)' 'MATNKPKDNSRIGAVKNRSQTFNPKTGLWVKRDSATGLFIDNKVSGGKFKGVRQESLKKISTTLNKLARYDRGEQ' A
#
# COMPACT_ATOMS: atom_id res chain seq x y z
N MET A 1 14.93 2.06 8.71
CA MET A 1 13.92 1.71 9.73
C MET A 1 13.34 2.99 10.30
N ALA A 2 12.08 2.98 10.73
CA ALA A 2 11.56 4.05 11.55
C ALA A 2 12.15 3.91 12.96
N THR A 3 12.74 4.97 13.49
CA THR A 3 13.31 4.97 14.84
C THR A 3 12.43 5.82 15.75
N ASN A 4 12.09 5.31 16.93
CA ASN A 4 11.35 6.05 17.94
C ASN A 4 12.35 6.59 18.98
N LYS A 5 12.45 7.91 19.16
CA LYS A 5 13.07 8.48 20.36
C LYS A 5 12.05 8.39 21.51
N PRO A 6 12.49 8.20 22.77
CA PRO A 6 11.61 7.87 23.88
C PRO A 6 10.67 8.99 24.34
N LYS A 7 10.79 10.23 23.83
CA LYS A 7 10.17 11.40 24.48
C LYS A 7 9.05 12.12 23.70
N ASP A 8 8.73 11.65 22.50
CA ASP A 8 7.77 12.35 21.64
C ASP A 8 7.17 11.25 20.78
N ASN A 9 5.89 10.89 20.98
CA ASN A 9 5.18 9.77 20.33
C ASN A 9 5.05 9.94 18.80
N SER A 10 6.18 10.12 18.14
CA SER A 10 6.36 10.61 16.79
C SER A 10 7.45 9.77 16.14
N ARG A 11 7.11 9.29 14.95
CA ARG A 11 7.97 8.43 14.16
C ARG A 11 8.84 9.29 13.26
N ILE A 12 10.16 9.12 13.34
CA ILE A 12 11.07 9.77 12.40
C ILE A 12 11.27 8.81 11.20
N GLY A 13 10.82 9.25 10.02
CA GLY A 13 11.01 8.54 8.75
C GLY A 13 9.83 7.66 8.29
N ALA A 14 9.87 7.31 7.00
CA ALA A 14 8.83 6.52 6.35
C ALA A 14 8.87 5.04 6.75
N VAL A 15 7.69 4.41 6.85
CA VAL A 15 7.56 2.97 7.10
C VAL A 15 7.84 2.22 5.80
N LYS A 16 9.08 1.75 5.61
CA LYS A 16 9.50 1.09 4.36
C LYS A 16 8.89 -0.31 4.16
N ASN A 17 8.59 -1.02 5.25
CA ASN A 17 8.06 -2.40 5.20
C ASN A 17 6.52 -2.45 5.11
N ARG A 18 5.86 -1.31 4.88
CA ARG A 18 4.41 -1.24 4.75
C ARG A 18 4.01 -0.44 3.52
N SER A 19 2.97 -0.94 2.86
CA SER A 19 2.26 -0.23 1.80
C SER A 19 0.80 -0.04 2.21
N GLN A 20 0.09 0.82 1.48
CA GLN A 20 -1.36 0.96 1.63
C GLN A 20 -2.05 1.01 0.28
N THR A 21 -3.26 0.48 0.25
CA THR A 21 -4.17 0.50 -0.91
C THR A 21 -5.57 0.94 -0.48
N PHE A 22 -6.34 1.48 -1.42
CA PHE A 22 -7.72 1.90 -1.17
C PHE A 22 -8.66 0.73 -1.42
N ASN A 23 -9.56 0.44 -0.48
CA ASN A 23 -10.62 -0.53 -0.67
C ASN A 23 -11.90 0.20 -1.12
N PRO A 24 -12.30 0.09 -2.41
CA PRO A 24 -13.48 0.79 -2.91
C PRO A 24 -14.79 0.26 -2.33
N LYS A 25 -14.81 -0.96 -1.77
CA LYS A 25 -16.03 -1.54 -1.18
C LYS A 25 -16.38 -0.88 0.16
N THR A 26 -15.36 -0.56 0.95
CA THR A 26 -15.55 0.06 2.27
C THR A 26 -15.27 1.56 2.27
N GLY A 27 -14.63 2.09 1.22
CA GLY A 27 -14.19 3.49 1.17
C GLY A 27 -12.99 3.79 2.08
N LEU A 28 -12.31 2.76 2.59
CA LEU A 28 -11.27 2.87 3.61
C LEU A 28 -9.91 2.42 3.07
N TRP A 29 -8.85 2.93 3.69
CA TRP A 29 -7.49 2.53 3.35
C TRP A 29 -7.08 1.28 4.13
N VAL A 30 -6.38 0.37 3.46
CA VAL A 30 -5.88 -0.89 4.04
C VAL A 30 -4.36 -0.87 4.04
N LYS A 31 -3.73 -1.22 5.17
CA LYS A 31 -2.29 -1.49 5.22
C LYS A 31 -1.99 -2.90 4.74
N ARG A 32 -0.92 -3.03 3.98
CA ARG A 32 -0.34 -4.30 3.57
C ARG A 32 1.08 -4.46 4.07
N ASP A 33 1.46 -5.70 4.29
CA ASP A 33 2.88 -6.04 4.43
C ASP A 33 3.55 -5.91 3.05
N SER A 34 4.65 -5.17 2.97
CA SER A 34 5.35 -5.01 1.69
C SER A 34 6.09 -6.29 1.25
N ALA A 35 6.39 -7.21 2.17
CA ALA A 35 7.11 -8.45 1.87
C ALA A 35 6.16 -9.62 1.58
N THR A 36 5.14 -9.82 2.42
CA THR A 36 4.18 -10.93 2.24
C THR A 36 2.97 -10.55 1.39
N GLY A 37 2.68 -9.26 1.26
CA GLY A 37 1.52 -8.76 0.54
C GLY A 37 0.19 -8.93 1.28
N LEU A 38 0.19 -9.50 2.50
CA LEU A 38 -1.02 -9.73 3.29
C LEU A 38 -1.62 -8.41 3.81
N PHE A 39 -2.94 -8.39 3.98
CA PHE A 39 -3.64 -7.30 4.67
C PHE A 39 -3.39 -7.40 6.17
N ILE A 40 -3.00 -6.28 6.79
CA ILE A 40 -2.63 -6.25 8.21
C ILE A 40 -3.64 -5.46 9.01
N ASP A 41 -4.09 -4.34 8.47
CA ASP A 41 -4.88 -3.38 9.23
C ASP A 41 -5.77 -2.57 8.31
N ASN A 42 -6.97 -2.27 8.78
CA ASN A 42 -7.98 -1.54 8.04
C ASN A 42 -8.24 -0.22 8.74
N LYS A 43 -8.23 0.88 7.99
CA LYS A 43 -8.36 2.21 8.58
C LYS A 43 -9.78 2.38 9.08
N VAL A 44 -9.94 2.77 10.35
CA VAL A 44 -11.27 3.03 10.95
C VAL A 44 -11.78 4.42 10.61
N SER A 45 -10.90 5.42 10.54
CA SER A 45 -11.23 6.79 10.14
C SER A 45 -11.03 6.99 8.64
N GLY A 46 -11.70 7.97 8.03
CA GLY A 46 -11.41 8.37 6.65
C GLY A 46 -9.93 8.75 6.43
N GLY A 47 -9.50 8.67 5.17
CA GLY A 47 -8.17 9.10 4.73
C GLY A 47 -7.05 8.05 4.87
N LYS A 48 -5.85 8.43 4.42
CA LYS A 48 -4.67 7.56 4.32
C LYS A 48 -3.99 7.34 5.68
N PHE A 49 -3.26 6.24 5.82
CA PHE A 49 -2.32 6.08 6.93
C PHE A 49 -1.14 7.04 6.76
N LYS A 50 -0.87 7.83 7.80
CA LYS A 50 0.25 8.78 7.84
C LYS A 50 1.58 8.04 7.75
N GLY A 51 2.44 8.45 6.82
CA GLY A 51 3.80 7.91 6.66
C GLY A 51 3.89 6.50 6.06
N VAL A 52 2.79 5.97 5.51
CA VAL A 52 2.76 4.70 4.78
C VAL A 52 2.66 4.98 3.28
N ARG A 53 3.47 4.31 2.47
CA ARG A 53 3.49 4.53 1.02
C ARG A 53 2.23 3.97 0.35
N GLN A 54 1.57 4.78 -0.46
CA GLN A 54 0.49 4.29 -1.34
C GLN A 54 1.06 3.44 -2.48
N GLU A 55 0.42 2.32 -2.77
CA GLU A 55 0.76 1.49 -3.93
C GLU A 55 0.44 2.23 -5.22
N SER A 56 1.41 2.25 -6.14
CA SER A 56 1.24 2.95 -7.42
C SER A 56 0.44 2.08 -8.38
N LEU A 57 -0.73 2.57 -8.79
CA LEU A 57 -1.54 1.93 -9.82
C LEU A 57 -0.79 1.79 -11.16
N LYS A 58 0.16 2.68 -11.45
CA LYS A 58 0.95 2.64 -12.71
C LYS A 58 1.77 1.36 -12.87
N LYS A 59 2.31 0.78 -11.79
CA LYS A 59 3.04 -0.50 -11.85
C LYS A 59 2.09 -1.69 -12.08
N ILE A 60 0.94 -1.66 -11.41
CA ILE A 60 -0.10 -2.70 -11.50
C ILE A 60 -0.78 -2.65 -12.87
N SER A 61 -1.05 -1.46 -13.42
CA SER A 61 -1.70 -1.32 -14.72
C SER A 61 -0.81 -1.79 -15.86
N THR A 62 0.51 -1.60 -15.78
CA THR A 62 1.42 -2.13 -16.80
C THR A 62 1.45 -3.66 -16.80
N THR A 63 1.52 -4.30 -15.62
CA THR A 63 1.46 -5.77 -15.54
C THR A 63 0.08 -6.31 -15.90
N LEU A 64 -1.01 -5.67 -15.48
CA LEU A 64 -2.37 -6.07 -15.86
C LEU A 64 -2.60 -5.92 -17.36
N ASN A 65 -2.15 -4.83 -17.97
CA ASN A 65 -2.23 -4.65 -19.41
C ASN A 65 -1.36 -5.66 -20.16
N LYS A 66 -0.19 -6.01 -19.62
CA LYS A 66 0.68 -7.05 -20.19
C LYS A 66 0.02 -8.43 -20.11
N LEU A 67 -0.57 -8.79 -18.97
CA LEU A 67 -1.31 -10.04 -18.78
C LEU A 67 -2.54 -10.10 -19.69
N ALA A 68 -3.31 -9.01 -19.77
CA ALA A 68 -4.50 -8.93 -20.64
C ALA A 68 -4.16 -8.94 -22.15
N ARG A 69 -2.94 -8.57 -22.55
CA ARG A 69 -2.44 -8.78 -23.92
C ARG A 69 -2.03 -10.24 -24.14
N TYR A 70 -1.39 -10.85 -23.15
CA TYR A 70 -0.99 -12.26 -23.17
C TYR A 70 -2.21 -13.19 -23.32
N ASP A 71 -3.27 -12.96 -22.53
CA ASP A 71 -4.52 -13.74 -22.61
C ASP A 71 -5.25 -13.54 -23.96
N ARG A 72 -5.04 -12.41 -24.63
CA ARG A 72 -5.57 -12.13 -25.98
C ARG A 72 -4.65 -12.58 -27.11
N GLY A 73 -3.49 -13.19 -26.80
CA GLY A 73 -2.53 -13.66 -27.79
C GLY A 73 -1.82 -12.54 -28.57
N GLU A 74 -1.91 -11.30 -28.11
CA GLU A 74 -1.25 -10.14 -28.72
C GLU A 74 0.17 -10.02 -28.13
N GLN A 75 1.20 -10.37 -28.92
CA GLN A 75 2.62 -10.16 -28.55
C GLN A 75 3.09 -8.74 -28.92
#